data_AF-A0AAW4G572-F1
#
_entry.id   AF-A0AAW4G572-F1
#
_cell.length_a   1.000
_cell.length_b   1.000
_cell.length_c   1.000
_cell.angle_alpha   90.00
_cell.angle_beta   90.00
_cell.angle_gamma   90.00
#
_symmetry.space_group_name_H-M   'P 1'
#
loop_
_entity.id
_entity.type
_entity.pdbx_description
1 polymer ?
#
loop_
_entity_poly.entity_id
_entity_poly.type
_entity_poly.pdbx_seq_one_letter_code
_entity_poly.pdbx_strand_id
1 'polypeptide(L)' 'MPRRWASINTTAEYLGVSDRTIRQMIADGRIRGYRNGRKVIRIDLNEVDASMTPFGGAA' A
#
# COMPACT_ATOMS: atom_id res chain seq x y z
N MET A 1 -15.62 -6.85 -3.68
CA MET A 1 -14.77 -7.73 -2.85
C MET A 1 -14.67 -7.16 -1.45
N PRO A 2 -14.56 -7.99 -0.39
CA PRO A 2 -14.35 -7.47 0.96
C PRO A 2 -13.04 -6.69 1.06
N ARG A 3 -13.02 -5.63 1.88
CA ARG A 3 -11.83 -4.82 2.17
C ARG A 3 -10.74 -5.71 2.77
N ARG A 4 -9.50 -5.64 2.25
CA ARG A 4 -8.36 -6.42 2.76
C ARG A 4 -7.44 -5.53 3.56
N TRP A 5 -7.78 -5.33 4.83
CA TRP A 5 -7.02 -4.48 5.73
C TRP A 5 -5.68 -5.10 6.14
N ALA A 6 -4.59 -4.43 5.82
CA ALA A 6 -3.24 -4.80 6.17
C ALA A 6 -2.56 -3.73 7.03
N SER A 7 -1.55 -4.15 7.80
CA SER A 7 -0.63 -3.22 8.46
C SER A 7 0.41 -2.70 7.47
N ILE A 8 1.17 -1.67 7.86
CA ILE A 8 2.33 -1.21 7.06
C ILE A 8 3.31 -2.36 6.83
N ASN A 9 3.61 -3.16 7.87
CA ASN A 9 4.56 -4.26 7.73
C ASN A 9 4.05 -5.34 6.76
N THR A 10 2.79 -5.75 6.91
CA THR A 10 2.16 -6.73 6.02
C THR A 10 2.13 -6.24 4.56
N THR A 11 1.90 -4.94 4.35
CA THR A 11 1.91 -4.36 3.00
C THR A 11 3.33 -4.31 2.43
N ALA A 12 4.32 -4.04 3.27
CA ALA A 12 5.74 -4.04 2.91
C ALA A 12 6.20 -5.44 2.47
N GLU A 13 5.86 -6.45 3.27
CA GLU A 13 6.08 -7.87 2.94
C GLU A 13 5.38 -8.27 1.64
N TYR A 14 4.13 -7.86 1.45
CA TYR A 14 3.35 -8.16 0.24
C TYR A 14 3.98 -7.59 -1.03
N LEU A 15 4.50 -6.37 -0.97
CA LEU A 15 5.15 -5.70 -2.11
C LEU A 15 6.66 -6.02 -2.22
N GLY A 16 7.24 -6.73 -1.25
CA GLY A 16 8.68 -6.98 -1.20
C GLY A 16 9.52 -5.72 -1.00
N VAL A 17 9.00 -4.71 -0.30
CA VAL A 17 9.69 -3.43 -0.04
C VAL A 17 9.85 -3.18 1.45
N SER A 18 10.60 -2.12 1.80
CA SER A 18 10.70 -1.68 3.19
C SER A 18 9.42 -0.97 3.66
N ASP A 19 9.16 -1.02 4.96
CA ASP A 19 8.11 -0.24 5.63
C ASP A 19 8.33 1.28 5.49
N ARG A 20 9.59 1.74 5.35
CA ARG A 20 9.91 3.11 4.96
C ARG A 20 9.36 3.43 3.55
N THR A 21 9.54 2.53 2.59
CA THR A 21 9.03 2.69 1.22
C THR A 21 7.51 2.81 1.23
N ILE A 22 6.80 2.00 2.02
CA ILE A 22 5.35 2.10 2.16
C ILE A 22 4.93 3.48 2.70
N ARG A 23 5.59 3.99 3.75
CA ARG A 23 5.30 5.33 4.29
C ARG A 23 5.55 6.43 3.25
N GLN A 24 6.59 6.28 2.46
CA GLN A 24 6.89 7.21 1.37
C GLN A 24 5.83 7.13 0.29
N MET A 25 5.39 5.94 -0.13
CA MET A 25 4.29 5.78 -1.09
C MET A 25 2.97 6.38 -0.59
N ILE A 26 2.70 6.33 0.73
CA ILE A 26 1.55 7.02 1.32
C ILE A 26 1.73 8.54 1.25
N ALA A 27 2.91 9.05 1.60
CA ALA A 27 3.22 10.49 1.55
C ALA A 27 3.17 11.03 0.11
N ASP A 28 3.64 10.26 -0.86
CA ASP A 28 3.60 10.54 -2.30
C ASP A 28 2.18 10.42 -2.89
N GLY A 29 1.22 9.90 -2.11
CA GLY A 29 -0.17 9.70 -2.55
C GLY A 29 -0.38 8.52 -3.51
N ARG A 30 0.62 7.65 -3.68
CA ARG A 30 0.55 6.45 -4.54
C ARG A 30 -0.38 5.38 -3.97
N ILE A 31 -0.40 5.24 -2.64
CA ILE A 31 -1.30 4.33 -1.92
C ILE A 31 -1.98 5.06 -0.77
N ARG A 32 -3.18 4.61 -0.37
CA ARG A 32 -3.94 5.23 0.72
C ARG A 32 -3.70 4.53 2.05
N GLY A 33 -3.30 5.31 3.04
CA GLY A 33 -3.24 4.90 4.44
C GLY A 33 -4.45 5.41 5.22
N TYR A 34 -5.16 4.51 5.88
CA TYR A 34 -6.28 4.80 6.77
C TYR A 34 -5.82 4.80 8.22
N ARG A 35 -6.05 5.90 8.94
CA ARG A 35 -5.68 6.00 10.34
C ARG A 35 -6.81 5.46 11.23
N ASN A 36 -6.48 4.51 12.11
CA ASN A 36 -7.39 3.98 13.12
C ASN A 36 -6.87 4.37 14.52
N GLY A 37 -7.23 5.58 14.98
CA GLY A 37 -6.73 6.12 16.25
C GLY A 37 -5.33 6.73 16.16
N ARG A 38 -4.64 6.87 17.30
CA ARG A 38 -3.45 7.74 17.39
C ARG A 38 -2.20 7.17 16.68
N LYS A 39 -2.06 5.85 16.61
CA LYS A 39 -0.84 5.18 16.10
C LYS A 39 -1.08 4.07 15.08
N VAL A 40 -2.31 3.60 14.91
CA VAL A 40 -2.59 2.47 14.01
C VAL A 40 -2.89 3.01 12.62
N ILE A 41 -2.15 2.51 11.64
CA ILE A 41 -2.40 2.75 10.22
C ILE A 41 -2.79 1.42 9.59
N ARG A 42 -3.81 1.46 8.75
CA ARG A 42 -4.31 0.35 7.95
C ARG A 42 -4.25 0.73 6.48
N ILE A 43 -3.91 -0.24 5.63
CA ILE A 43 -3.84 -0.07 4.19
C ILE A 43 -4.79 -1.12 3.60
N ASP A 44 -5.55 -0.76 2.58
CA ASP A 44 -6.37 -1.73 1.86
C ASP A 44 -5.57 -2.32 0.70
N LEU A 45 -5.28 -3.62 0.76
CA LEU A 45 -4.49 -4.29 -0.28
C LEU A 45 -5.17 -4.22 -1.65
N ASN A 46 -6.51 -4.16 -1.69
CA ASN A 46 -7.22 -4.02 -2.96
C ASN A 46 -6.91 -2.68 -3.64
N GLU A 47 -6.71 -1.60 -2.86
CA GLU A 47 -6.33 -0.28 -3.38
C GLU A 47 -4.85 -0.25 -3.79
N VAL A 48 -4.00 -0.99 -3.08
CA VAL A 48 -2.59 -1.17 -3.46
C VAL A 48 -2.50 -1.84 -4.83
N ASP A 49 -3.22 -2.95 -5.04
CA ASP A 49 -3.25 -3.65 -6.33
C ASP A 49 -3.81 -2.76 -7.45
N ALA A 50 -4.88 -2.01 -7.15
CA ALA A 50 -5.46 -1.06 -8.11
C ALA A 50 -4.54 0.13 -8.44
N SER A 51 -3.59 0.47 -7.56
CA SER A 51 -2.61 1.53 -7.80
C SER A 51 -1.44 1.10 -8.70
N MET A 52 -1.28 -0.21 -8.92
CA MET A 52 -0.20 -0.72 -9.76
C MET A 52 -0.48 -0.41 -11.22
N THR A 53 0.36 0.44 -11.79
CA THR A 53 0.37 0.67 -13.23
C THR A 53 1.25 -0.38 -13.90
N PRO A 54 0.75 -1.12 -14.89
CA PRO A 54 1.59 -2.03 -15.65
C PRO A 54 2.71 -1.24 -16.33
N PHE A 55 3.91 -1.80 -16.29
CA PHE A 55 5.10 -1.28 -16.96
C PHE A 55 5.64 -2.36 -17.89
N GLY A 56 5.90 -1.99 -19.15
CA GLY A 56 6.53 -2.83 -20.17
C GLY A 56 5.54 -3.44 -21.17
N GLY A 57 5.57 -2.93 -22.40
CA GLY A 57 4.81 -3.47 -23.53
C GLY A 57 4.91 -2.65 -24.83
N ALA A 58 6.05 -2.00 -25.10
CA ALA A 58 6.43 -1.69 -26.48
C ALA A 58 7.45 -2.75 -26.88
N ALA A 59 7.02 -3.63 -27.80
CA ALA A 59 7.88 -4.57 -28.51
C ALA A 59 8.84 -3.83 -29.45
#